data_AF-A0A2D5XVY7-F1
#
_entry.id   AF-A0A2D5XVY7-F1
#
_cell.length_a   1.000
_cell.length_b   1.000
_cell.length_c   1.000
_cell.angle_alpha   90.00
_cell.angle_beta   90.00
_cell.angle_gamma   90.00
#
_symmetry.space_group_name_H-M   'P 1'
#
loop_
_entity.id
_entity.type
_entity.pdbx_description
1 polymer ?
#
loop_
_entity_poly.entity_id
_entity_poly.type
_entity_poly.pdbx_seq_one_letter_code
_entity_poly.pdbx_strand_id
1 'polypeptide(L)' 'MLTLDKKVTLHCTDTGKDATGTIVRINGNRVDVMLDGGGNLLVSLSMQKAGLYVGSQSGLEFVMRTG' A
#
# COMPACT_ATOMS: atom_id res chain seq x y z
N MET A 1 -1.70 6.76 12.73
CA MET A 1 -3.12 6.79 12.24
C MET A 1 -3.15 6.76 10.71
N LEU A 2 -4.07 5.98 10.14
CA LEU A 2 -4.36 6.01 8.70
C LEU A 2 -5.35 7.12 8.40
N THR A 3 -5.10 7.87 7.34
CA THR A 3 -6.00 8.92 6.83
C THR A 3 -5.98 8.88 5.32
N LEU A 4 -7.08 9.33 4.70
CA LEU A 4 -7.09 9.60 3.27
C LEU A 4 -6.03 10.65 2.92
N ASP A 5 -5.58 10.62 1.66
CA ASP A 5 -4.58 11.52 1.07
C ASP A 5 -3.19 11.47 1.71
N LYS A 6 -2.97 10.56 2.67
CA LYS A 6 -1.67 10.34 3.30
C LYS A 6 -0.72 9.68 2.31
N LYS A 7 0.48 10.27 2.17
CA LYS A 7 1.61 9.64 1.50
C LYS A 7 2.18 8.49 2.32
N VAL A 8 2.41 7.37 1.66
CA VAL A 8 2.96 6.14 2.24
C VAL A 8 3.99 5.53 1.31
N THR A 9 4.84 4.68 1.87
CA THR A 9 5.80 3.87 1.12
C THR A 9 5.36 2.41 1.19
N LEU A 10 5.28 1.77 0.03
CA LEU A 10 5.09 0.33 -0.11
C LEU A 10 6.44 -0.31 -0.43
N HIS A 11 6.80 -1.33 0.33
CA HIS A 11 7.97 -2.17 0.05
C HIS A 11 7.55 -3.37 -0.81
N CYS A 12 8.13 -3.53 -1.99
CA CYS A 12 7.91 -4.69 -2.84
C CYS A 12 8.83 -5.84 -2.40
N THR A 13 8.27 -6.93 -1.88
CA THR A 13 9.04 -8.05 -1.31
C THR A 13 9.74 -8.89 -2.39
N ASP A 14 9.20 -8.94 -3.61
CA ASP A 14 9.82 -9.67 -4.73
C ASP A 14 11.05 -8.97 -5.31
N THR A 15 11.05 -7.63 -5.34
CA THR A 15 12.11 -6.84 -5.99
C THR A 15 13.02 -6.12 -4.99
N GLY A 16 12.63 -6.06 -3.72
CA GLY A 16 13.29 -5.30 -2.67
C GLY A 16 13.21 -3.78 -2.85
N LYS A 17 12.40 -3.29 -3.80
CA LYS A 17 12.26 -1.86 -4.10
C LYS A 17 11.10 -1.24 -3.36
N ASP A 18 11.25 0.03 -3.03
CA ASP A 18 10.20 0.84 -2.45
C ASP A 18 9.46 1.63 -3.54
N ALA A 19 8.15 1.78 -3.36
CA ALA A 19 7.28 2.61 -4.18
C ALA A 19 6.48 3.56 -3.29
N THR A 20 6.51 4.86 -3.59
CA THR A 20 5.67 5.84 -2.89
C THR A 20 4.26 5.86 -3.47
N GLY A 21 3.28 6.18 -2.65
CA GLY A 21 1.89 6.32 -3.08
C GLY A 21 1.03 7.08 -2.08
N THR A 22 -0.22 7.28 -2.45
CA THR A 22 -1.23 8.00 -1.65
C THR A 22 -2.35 7.06 -1.26
N ILE A 23 -2.75 7.06 0.02
CA ILE A 23 -3.96 6.35 0.46
C ILE A 23 -5.19 7.04 -0.15
N VAL A 24 -5.92 6.32 -1.00
CA VAL A 24 -7.13 6.84 -1.69
C VAL A 24 -8.42 6.18 -1.21
N ARG A 25 -8.33 5.07 -0.46
CA ARG A 25 -9.48 4.43 0.18
C ARG A 25 -9.08 3.76 1.49
N ILE A 26 -9.95 3.83 2.48
CA ILE A 26 -9.87 3.06 3.72
C ILE A 26 -11.23 2.39 3.92
N ASN A 27 -11.24 1.07 4.09
CA ASN A 27 -12.46 0.30 4.37
C ASN A 27 -12.15 -0.82 5.37
N GLY A 28 -12.50 -0.60 6.65
CA GLY A 28 -12.22 -1.55 7.72
C GLY A 28 -10.71 -1.83 7.83
N ASN A 29 -10.32 -3.09 7.61
CA ASN A 29 -8.93 -3.53 7.63
C ASN A 29 -8.20 -3.38 6.27
N ARG A 30 -8.86 -2.86 5.24
CA ARG A 30 -8.30 -2.67 3.90
C ARG A 30 -7.96 -1.20 3.64
N VAL A 31 -6.84 -0.98 2.95
CA VAL A 31 -6.45 0.31 2.38
C VAL A 31 -6.12 0.15 0.91
N ASP A 32 -6.51 1.13 0.10
CA ASP A 32 -6.09 1.21 -1.29
C ASP A 32 -5.09 2.36 -1.43
N VAL A 33 -3.93 2.07 -2.02
CA VAL A 33 -2.84 3.02 -2.24
C VAL A 33 -2.64 3.21 -3.73
N MET A 34 -2.74 4.45 -4.20
CA MET A 34 -2.39 4.83 -5.56
C MET A 34 -0.88 5.09 -5.64
N LEU A 35 -0.14 4.33 -6.45
CA LEU A 35 1.29 4.49 -6.62
C LEU A 35 1.64 5.75 -7.44
N ASP A 36 2.72 6.41 -7.05
CA ASP A 36 3.34 7.49 -7.80
C ASP A 36 4.10 6.89 -9.01
N GLY A 37 4.10 7.57 -10.16
CA GLY A 37 4.85 7.13 -11.35
C GLY A 37 4.06 6.98 -12.64
N GLY A 38 2.75 7.26 -12.62
CA GLY A 38 1.89 7.28 -13.81
C GLY A 38 1.27 5.90 -14.11
N GLY A 39 0.00 5.90 -14.49
CA GLY A 39 -0.75 4.68 -14.87
C GLY A 39 -1.88 4.28 -13.92
N ASN A 40 -2.28 5.12 -12.95
CA ASN A 40 -3.35 4.83 -11.99
C ASN A 40 -3.21 3.43 -11.33
N LEU A 41 -1.98 3.04 -11.01
CA LEU A 41 -1.67 1.77 -10.37
C LEU A 41 -2.11 1.80 -8.90
N LEU A 42 -3.16 1.04 -8.62
CA LEU A 42 -3.79 0.97 -7.31
C LEU A 42 -3.47 -0.37 -6.66
N VAL A 43 -2.84 -0.33 -5.50
CA VAL A 43 -2.49 -1.51 -4.69
C VAL A 43 -3.47 -1.58 -3.53
N SER A 44 -4.25 -2.65 -3.49
CA SER A 44 -5.14 -2.94 -2.37
C SER A 44 -4.44 -3.79 -1.33
N LEU A 45 -4.31 -3.28 -0.11
CA LEU A 45 -3.65 -3.97 0.99
C LEU A 45 -4.64 -4.26 2.13
N SER A 46 -4.54 -5.45 2.70
CA SER A 46 -5.31 -5.87 3.87
C SER A 46 -4.41 -5.97 5.09
N MET A 47 -4.88 -5.50 6.25
CA MET A 47 -4.16 -5.61 7.51
C MET A 47 -4.04 -7.08 7.91
N GLN A 48 -2.81 -7.56 8.09
CA GLN A 48 -2.52 -8.91 8.58
C GLN A 48 -2.29 -8.92 10.09
N LYS A 49 -1.75 -7.84 10.63
CA LYS A 49 -1.64 -7.54 12.06
C LYS A 49 -1.57 -6.03 12.25
N ALA A 50 -1.74 -5.56 13.48
CA ALA A 50 -1.68 -4.13 13.79
C ALA A 50 -0.43 -3.49 13.17
N GLY A 51 -0.67 -2.51 12.28
CA GLY A 51 0.37 -1.77 11.57
C GLY A 51 1.08 -2.50 10.42
N LEU A 52 0.68 -3.73 10.06
CA LEU A 52 1.19 -4.44 8.89
C LEU A 52 0.07 -4.71 7.88
N TYR A 53 0.22 -4.18 6.68
CA TYR A 53 -0.69 -4.39 5.57
C TYR A 53 0.04 -5.05 4.42
N VAL A 54 -0.61 -6.02 3.80
CA VAL A 54 -0.05 -6.80 2.68
C VAL A 54 -1.07 -6.81 1.55
N GLY A 55 -0.58 -6.59 0.35
CA GLY A 55 -1.37 -6.62 -0.88
C GLY A 55 -0.51 -7.06 -2.06
N SER A 56 -1.15 -7.33 -3.18
CA SER A 56 -0.46 -7.70 -4.41
C SER A 56 -0.96 -6.87 -5.58
N GLN A 57 -0.07 -6.51 -6.50
CA GLN A 57 -0.43 -5.89 -7.76
C GLN A 57 0.43 -6.43 -8.89
N SER A 58 -0.21 -6.83 -9.98
CA SER A 58 0.46 -7.41 -11.17
C SER A 58 1.39 -8.59 -10.87
N GLY A 59 1.06 -9.39 -9.85
CA GLY A 59 1.85 -10.55 -9.42
C GLY A 59 3.01 -10.22 -8.48
N LEU A 60 3.21 -8.95 -8.12
CA LEU A 60 4.18 -8.53 -7.11
C LEU A 60 3.49 -8.29 -5.77
N GLU A 61 4.10 -8.72 -4.68
CA GLU A 61 3.67 -8.48 -3.32
C GLU A 61 4.25 -7.17 -2.79
N PHE A 62 3.41 -6.44 -2.05
CA PHE A 62 3.72 -5.16 -1.44
C PHE A 62 3.33 -5.16 0.04
N VAL A 63 4.20 -4.57 0.85
CA VAL A 63 4.03 -4.40 2.28
C VAL A 63 3.99 -2.92 2.63
N MET A 64 2.96 -2.51 3.38
CA MET A 64 2.93 -1.20 4.05
C MET A 64 3.03 -1.41 5.56
N ARG A 65 3.92 -0.64 6.20
CA ARG A 65 4.05 -0.60 7.65
C ARG A 65 3.64 0.75 8.19
N THR A 66 2.86 0.76 9.26
CA THR A 66 2.51 1.98 9.99
C THR A 66 2.95 1.83 11.44
N GLY A 67 3.79 2.77 11.89
CA GLY A 67 4.06 3.02 13.31
C GLY A 67 2.98 3.86 13.97
#